data_AF-A0A292Q5H6-F1
#
_entry.id   AF-A0A292Q5H6-F1
#
_cell.length_a   1.000
_cell.length_b   1.000
_cell.length_c   1.000
_cell.angle_alpha   90.00
_cell.angle_beta   90.00
_cell.angle_gamma   90.00
#
_symmetry.space_group_name_H-M   'P 1'
#
loop_
_entity.id
_entity.type
_entity.pdbx_description
1 polymer ?
#
loop_
_entity_poly.entity_id
_entity_poly.type
_entity_poly.pdbx_seq_one_letter_code
_entity_poly.pdbx_strand_id
1 'polypeptide(L)'
;MYSRQMNQVEEFRQQDSQNQHRHNHLESYSNRGIVLPVSFLGFRAWAASEVADSLALCRSKRKPSFFITITTNPNWPEIQQKLAPGQTALDIPVIVCRLYENILARLYTLFEWLNFKNEVFLMPILWLRYTHPELPFEKVDQLISAQMPDPNTDPELHHIITRFNCHPTMHLSISYSRCNCNGSYV
;
A
#
# COMPACT_ATOMS: atom_id res chain seq x y z
N MET A 1 19.57 -25.09 -3.19
CA MET A 1 18.91 -24.34 -2.10
C MET A 1 17.81 -23.41 -2.62
N TYR A 2 18.07 -22.61 -3.67
CA TYR A 2 17.06 -21.74 -4.32
C TYR A 2 15.79 -22.47 -4.81
N SER A 3 15.93 -23.66 -5.42
CA SER A 3 14.78 -24.43 -5.93
C SER A 3 13.81 -24.92 -4.86
N ARG A 4 14.30 -25.23 -3.64
CA ARG A 4 13.43 -25.64 -2.51
C ARG A 4 12.64 -24.48 -1.93
N GLN A 5 13.23 -23.28 -1.89
CA GLN A 5 12.53 -22.09 -1.40
C GLN A 5 11.44 -21.63 -2.38
N MET A 6 11.67 -21.72 -3.68
CA MET A 6 10.66 -21.38 -4.69
C MET A 6 9.44 -22.31 -4.64
N ASN A 7 9.67 -23.63 -4.54
CA ASN A 7 8.58 -24.61 -4.42
C ASN A 7 7.72 -24.37 -3.17
N GLN A 8 8.34 -23.99 -2.05
CA GLN A 8 7.62 -23.72 -0.80
C GLN A 8 6.76 -22.45 -0.87
N VAL A 9 7.25 -21.40 -1.56
CA VAL A 9 6.47 -20.17 -1.77
C VAL A 9 5.26 -20.44 -2.66
N GLU A 10 5.43 -21.23 -3.73
CA GLU A 10 4.32 -21.62 -4.61
C GLU A 10 3.25 -22.44 -3.88
N GLU A 11 3.65 -23.36 -3.00
CA GLU A 11 2.70 -24.11 -2.16
C GLU A 11 1.90 -23.19 -1.23
N PHE A 12 2.56 -22.22 -0.56
CA PHE A 12 1.87 -21.24 0.27
C PHE A 12 0.93 -20.35 -0.54
N ARG A 13 1.34 -19.93 -1.73
CA ARG A 13 0.50 -19.15 -2.65
C ARG A 13 -0.77 -19.91 -3.01
N GLN A 14 -0.65 -21.20 -3.37
CA GLN A 14 -1.81 -22.04 -3.71
C GLN A 14 -2.77 -22.18 -2.52
N GLN A 15 -2.25 -22.37 -1.31
CA GLN A 15 -3.07 -22.44 -0.10
C GLN A 15 -3.80 -21.11 0.18
N ASP A 16 -3.12 -19.98 0.05
CA ASP A 16 -3.72 -18.66 0.32
C ASP A 16 -4.73 -18.25 -0.75
N SER A 17 -4.47 -18.55 -2.01
CA SER A 17 -5.44 -18.39 -3.10
C SER A 17 -6.72 -19.21 -2.84
N GLN A 18 -6.60 -20.48 -2.43
CA GLN A 18 -7.75 -21.32 -2.08
C GLN A 18 -8.57 -20.76 -0.90
N ASN A 19 -7.89 -20.21 0.12
CA ASN A 19 -8.56 -19.61 1.28
C ASN A 19 -9.36 -18.36 0.90
N GLN A 20 -8.84 -17.52 0.00
CA GLN A 20 -9.54 -16.33 -0.49
C GLN A 20 -10.75 -16.68 -1.37
N HIS A 21 -10.66 -17.73 -2.19
CA HIS A 21 -11.79 -18.18 -3.00
C HIS A 21 -12.97 -18.68 -2.16
N ARG A 22 -12.73 -19.28 -0.99
CA ARG A 22 -13.81 -19.71 -0.07
C ARG A 22 -14.61 -18.53 0.49
N HIS A 23 -13.97 -17.38 0.75
CA HIS A 23 -14.67 -16.17 1.20
C HIS A 23 -15.47 -15.50 0.09
N ASN A 24 -14.95 -15.48 -1.14
CA ASN A 24 -15.64 -14.90 -2.30
C ASN A 24 -16.92 -15.67 -2.72
N HIS A 25 -17.03 -16.95 -2.35
CA HIS A 25 -18.19 -17.78 -2.72
C HIS A 25 -19.48 -17.40 -1.96
N LEU A 26 -19.36 -16.73 -0.80
CA LEU A 26 -20.51 -16.26 -0.01
C LEU A 26 -21.14 -14.98 -0.57
N GLU A 27 -20.45 -14.23 -1.43
CA GLU A 27 -20.98 -13.02 -2.09
C GLU A 27 -21.46 -13.23 -3.53
N SER A 28 -21.31 -14.43 -4.10
CA SER A 28 -21.51 -14.64 -5.55
C SER A 28 -22.94 -14.97 -5.98
N TYR A 29 -23.93 -14.92 -5.09
CA TYR A 29 -25.34 -15.04 -5.49
C TYR A 29 -25.91 -13.72 -6.03
N SER A 30 -25.33 -13.20 -7.11
CA SER A 30 -26.13 -12.51 -8.13
C SER A 30 -25.44 -12.51 -9.50
N ASN A 31 -26.08 -13.24 -10.41
CA ASN A 31 -26.17 -13.00 -11.86
C ASN A 31 -24.88 -12.95 -12.73
N ARG A 32 -24.66 -14.02 -13.49
CA ARG A 32 -24.08 -14.04 -14.87
C ARG A 32 -22.85 -13.12 -15.11
N GLY A 33 -21.88 -13.10 -14.21
CA GLY A 33 -20.70 -12.22 -14.33
C GLY A 33 -19.64 -12.76 -15.29
N ILE A 34 -19.16 -11.93 -16.20
CA ILE A 34 -17.94 -12.16 -17.00
C ILE A 34 -16.77 -12.37 -16.03
N VAL A 35 -16.15 -13.56 -16.04
CA VAL A 35 -14.95 -13.84 -15.26
C VAL A 35 -13.76 -13.31 -16.04
N LEU A 36 -13.15 -12.23 -15.53
CA LEU A 36 -11.91 -11.70 -16.09
C LEU A 36 -10.70 -12.51 -15.58
N PRO A 37 -9.66 -12.71 -16.42
CA PRO A 37 -8.45 -13.41 -16.02
C PRO A 37 -7.68 -12.62 -14.95
N VAL A 38 -6.87 -13.33 -14.16
CA VAL A 38 -5.99 -12.76 -13.11
C VAL A 38 -4.99 -11.74 -13.68
N SER A 39 -4.67 -11.83 -14.97
CA SER A 39 -3.82 -10.86 -15.67
C SER A 39 -4.45 -9.48 -15.87
N PHE A 40 -5.75 -9.32 -15.57
CA PHE A 40 -6.43 -8.03 -15.70
C PHE A 40 -6.20 -7.17 -14.45
N LEU A 41 -5.28 -6.20 -14.58
CA LEU A 41 -4.87 -5.29 -13.50
C LEU A 41 -6.07 -4.54 -12.89
N GLY A 42 -6.06 -4.39 -11.56
CA GLY A 42 -7.08 -3.65 -10.82
C GLY A 42 -8.39 -4.40 -10.54
N PHE A 43 -8.55 -5.62 -11.05
CA PHE A 43 -9.73 -6.45 -10.77
C PHE A 43 -9.58 -7.26 -9.47
N ARG A 44 -10.71 -7.73 -8.91
CA ARG A 44 -10.73 -8.55 -7.67
C ARG A 44 -9.82 -9.77 -7.76
N ALA A 45 -9.81 -10.45 -8.90
CA ALA A 45 -8.99 -11.65 -9.12
C ALA A 45 -7.49 -11.34 -9.13
N TRP A 46 -7.08 -10.22 -9.76
CA TRP A 46 -5.70 -9.74 -9.72
C TRP A 46 -5.28 -9.39 -8.29
N ALA A 47 -6.06 -8.54 -7.61
CA ALA A 47 -5.76 -8.11 -6.24
C ALA A 47 -5.67 -9.30 -5.26
N ALA A 48 -6.56 -10.30 -5.42
CA ALA A 48 -6.51 -11.53 -4.63
C ALA A 48 -5.19 -12.30 -4.85
N SER A 49 -4.77 -12.49 -6.10
CA SER A 49 -3.48 -13.14 -6.41
C SER A 49 -2.32 -12.40 -5.78
N GLU A 50 -2.25 -11.07 -5.91
CA GLU A 50 -1.16 -10.28 -5.35
C GLU A 50 -1.11 -10.35 -3.81
N VAL A 51 -2.26 -10.39 -3.15
CA VAL A 51 -2.33 -10.60 -1.69
C VAL A 51 -1.86 -12.01 -1.33
N ALA A 52 -2.27 -13.04 -2.09
CA ALA A 52 -1.83 -14.40 -1.86
C ALA A 52 -0.30 -14.54 -2.04
N ASP A 53 0.27 -13.90 -3.07
CA ASP A 53 1.71 -13.84 -3.30
C ASP A 53 2.44 -13.14 -2.13
N SER A 54 1.90 -12.01 -1.68
CA SER A 54 2.46 -11.27 -0.53
C SER A 54 2.45 -12.09 0.76
N LEU A 55 1.35 -12.80 1.06
CA LEU A 55 1.21 -13.66 2.24
C LEU A 55 2.13 -14.87 2.18
N ALA A 56 2.25 -15.51 1.02
CA ALA A 56 3.16 -16.63 0.79
C ALA A 56 4.62 -16.23 1.05
N LEU A 57 5.01 -15.05 0.58
CA LEU A 57 6.33 -14.48 0.84
C LEU A 57 6.55 -14.23 2.34
N CYS A 58 5.59 -13.60 3.02
CA CYS A 58 5.64 -13.37 4.47
C CYS A 58 5.82 -14.68 5.26
N ARG A 59 5.15 -15.76 4.84
CA ARG A 59 5.27 -17.08 5.47
C ARG A 59 6.65 -17.69 5.26
N SER A 60 7.18 -17.60 4.04
CA SER A 60 8.51 -18.16 3.71
C SER A 60 9.66 -17.42 4.40
N LYS A 61 9.52 -16.11 4.63
CA LYS A 61 10.60 -15.23 5.12
C LYS A 61 10.48 -14.83 6.60
N ARG A 62 9.46 -15.33 7.29
CA ARG A 62 9.04 -15.00 8.67
C ARG A 62 8.25 -13.69 8.75
N LYS A 63 7.56 -13.53 9.90
CA LYS A 63 6.69 -12.40 10.19
C LYS A 63 7.44 -11.06 10.06
N PRO A 64 6.94 -10.11 9.25
CA PRO A 64 7.52 -8.78 9.12
C PRO A 64 7.24 -7.93 10.37
N SER A 65 8.11 -6.94 10.62
CA SER A 65 8.00 -6.03 11.78
C SER A 65 7.25 -4.75 11.43
N PHE A 66 7.49 -4.21 10.24
CA PHE A 66 6.81 -3.01 9.76
C PHE A 66 6.35 -3.17 8.32
N PHE A 67 5.35 -2.36 8.00
CA PHE A 67 4.77 -2.22 6.69
C PHE A 67 4.82 -0.73 6.33
N ILE A 68 5.47 -0.40 5.22
CA ILE A 68 5.54 0.96 4.71
C ILE A 68 4.82 1.01 3.38
N THR A 69 3.78 1.83 3.31
CA THR A 69 3.16 2.21 2.04
C THR A 69 3.68 3.56 1.58
N ILE A 70 4.13 3.61 0.35
CA ILE A 70 4.41 4.86 -0.35
C ILE A 70 3.29 5.05 -1.36
N THR A 71 2.52 6.12 -1.21
CA THR A 71 1.47 6.50 -2.14
C THR A 71 1.91 7.71 -2.93
N THR A 72 1.86 7.61 -4.26
CA THR A 72 2.14 8.75 -5.13
C THR A 72 0.96 9.71 -5.12
N ASN A 73 1.23 11.00 -4.93
CA ASN A 73 0.19 12.04 -4.99
C ASN A 73 0.27 12.75 -6.36
N PRO A 74 -0.79 12.71 -7.18
CA PRO A 74 -0.78 13.35 -8.50
C PRO A 74 -0.61 14.88 -8.44
N ASN A 75 -0.90 15.50 -7.29
CA ASN A 75 -0.78 16.95 -7.10
C ASN A 75 0.64 17.41 -6.74
N TRP A 76 1.62 16.51 -6.65
CA TRP A 76 3.00 16.89 -6.37
C TRP A 76 3.56 17.83 -7.44
N PRO A 77 4.31 18.88 -7.05
CA PRO A 77 4.82 19.88 -7.99
C PRO A 77 5.72 19.25 -9.06
N GLU A 78 6.46 18.20 -8.74
CA GLU A 78 7.30 17.45 -9.68
C GLU A 78 6.50 16.81 -10.82
N ILE A 79 5.26 16.39 -10.53
CA ILE A 79 4.34 15.86 -11.53
C ILE A 79 3.72 17.03 -12.29
N GLN A 80 3.15 18.01 -11.56
CA GLN A 80 2.42 19.13 -12.15
C GLN A 80 3.27 19.98 -13.10
N GLN A 81 4.56 20.20 -12.79
CA GLN A 81 5.50 20.92 -13.67
C GLN A 81 5.78 20.20 -15.00
N LYS A 82 5.54 18.89 -15.07
CA LYS A 82 5.79 18.07 -16.26
C LYS A 82 4.53 17.83 -17.09
N LEU A 83 3.35 18.20 -16.58
CA LEU A 83 2.09 18.11 -17.31
C LEU A 83 1.89 19.35 -18.18
N ALA A 84 1.39 19.16 -19.41
CA ALA A 84 0.95 20.28 -20.22
C ALA A 84 -0.38 20.85 -19.70
N PRO A 85 -0.75 22.10 -20.05
CA PRO A 85 -2.03 22.68 -19.66
C PRO A 85 -3.21 21.77 -20.05
N GLY A 86 -4.04 21.42 -19.07
CA GLY A 86 -5.21 20.55 -19.26
C GLY A 86 -4.94 19.04 -19.16
N GLN A 87 -3.69 18.62 -19.01
CA GLN A 87 -3.35 17.21 -18.77
C GLN A 87 -3.41 16.86 -17.28
N THR A 88 -3.76 15.61 -17.00
CA THR A 88 -3.76 15.02 -15.67
C THR A 88 -2.63 14.00 -15.55
N ALA A 89 -2.29 13.64 -14.30
CA ALA A 89 -1.31 12.60 -14.02
C ALA A 89 -1.67 11.23 -14.63
N LEU A 90 -2.96 10.98 -14.89
CA LEU A 90 -3.44 9.76 -15.53
C LEU A 90 -3.19 9.75 -17.04
N ASP A 91 -3.11 10.92 -17.67
CA ASP A 91 -2.84 11.04 -19.11
C ASP A 91 -1.37 10.75 -19.43
N ILE A 92 -0.47 11.00 -18.48
CA ILE A 92 0.97 10.73 -18.61
C ILE A 92 1.47 9.90 -17.41
N PRO A 93 1.08 8.62 -17.31
CA PRO A 93 1.41 7.77 -16.17
C PRO A 93 2.93 7.54 -16.05
N VAL A 94 3.68 7.65 -17.16
CA VAL A 94 5.14 7.49 -17.16
C VAL A 94 5.86 8.49 -16.25
N ILE A 95 5.34 9.72 -16.10
CA ILE A 95 5.91 10.72 -15.18
C ILE A 95 5.72 10.24 -13.73
N VAL A 96 4.52 9.77 -13.42
CA VAL A 96 4.14 9.26 -12.09
C VAL A 96 5.02 8.06 -11.72
N CYS A 97 5.18 7.10 -12.64
CA CYS A 97 6.02 5.92 -12.44
C CYS A 97 7.49 6.29 -12.20
N ARG A 98 8.06 7.19 -13.01
CA ARG A 98 9.46 7.62 -12.83
C ARG A 98 9.69 8.35 -11.52
N LEU A 99 8.75 9.19 -11.09
CA LEU A 99 8.86 9.85 -9.79
C LEU A 99 8.80 8.83 -8.66
N TYR A 100 7.90 7.85 -8.76
CA TYR A 100 7.80 6.77 -7.79
C TYR A 100 9.07 5.92 -7.70
N GLU A 101 9.67 5.56 -8.84
CA GLU A 101 10.96 4.86 -8.89
C GLU A 101 12.07 5.63 -8.19
N ASN A 102 12.13 6.96 -8.37
CA ASN A 102 13.11 7.81 -7.69
C ASN A 102 12.88 7.87 -6.17
N ILE A 103 11.63 7.92 -5.73
CA ILE A 103 11.29 7.89 -4.30
C ILE A 103 11.70 6.54 -3.69
N LEU A 104 11.40 5.45 -4.38
CA LEU A 104 11.82 4.11 -3.96
C LEU A 104 13.35 4.02 -3.85
N ALA A 105 14.08 4.48 -4.86
CA ALA A 105 15.55 4.47 -4.85
C ALA A 105 16.12 5.20 -3.64
N ARG A 106 15.61 6.41 -3.34
CA ARG A 106 16.03 7.17 -2.15
C ARG A 106 15.72 6.43 -0.85
N LEU A 107 14.55 5.79 -0.80
CA LEU A 107 14.14 5.03 0.38
C LEU A 107 15.05 3.81 0.60
N TYR A 108 15.44 3.10 -0.45
CA TYR A 108 16.44 2.03 -0.35
C TYR A 108 17.75 2.53 0.24
N THR A 109 18.29 3.63 -0.28
CA THR A 109 19.52 4.25 0.24
C THR A 109 19.38 4.64 1.72
N LEU A 110 18.22 5.17 2.12
CA LEU A 110 17.95 5.51 3.52
C LEU A 110 18.00 4.26 4.42
N PHE A 111 17.42 3.14 3.99
CA PHE A 111 17.46 1.93 4.81
C PHE A 111 18.82 1.28 4.90
N GLU A 112 19.61 1.33 3.82
CA GLU A 112 21.02 0.92 3.87
C GLU A 112 21.77 1.77 4.89
N TRP A 113 21.57 3.09 4.89
CA TRP A 113 22.17 3.99 5.86
C TRP A 113 21.71 3.71 7.30
N LEU A 114 20.42 3.41 7.50
CA LEU A 114 19.85 3.03 8.80
C LEU A 114 20.16 1.59 9.22
N ASN A 115 20.93 0.84 8.42
CA ASN A 115 21.33 -0.54 8.68
C ASN A 115 20.15 -1.51 8.84
N PHE A 116 19.01 -1.22 8.20
CA PHE A 116 17.90 -2.17 8.15
C PHE A 116 18.26 -3.33 7.23
N LYS A 117 18.14 -4.56 7.73
CA LYS A 117 18.23 -5.77 6.89
C LYS A 117 16.94 -5.91 6.10
N ASN A 118 16.87 -5.27 4.95
CA ASN A 118 15.66 -5.28 4.13
C ASN A 118 15.58 -6.58 3.32
N GLU A 119 14.48 -7.31 3.49
CA GLU A 119 14.00 -8.23 2.46
C GLU A 119 12.80 -7.54 1.81
N VAL A 120 13.06 -6.78 0.73
CA VAL A 120 12.02 -5.99 0.08
C VAL A 120 11.22 -6.86 -0.89
N PHE A 121 9.90 -6.88 -0.70
CA PHE A 121 8.96 -7.53 -1.60
C PHE A 121 8.12 -6.47 -2.28
N LEU A 122 8.08 -6.49 -3.62
CA LEU A 122 7.44 -5.47 -4.45
C LEU A 122 5.95 -5.76 -4.66
N MET A 123 5.12 -5.05 -3.92
CA MET A 123 3.90 -4.34 -4.39
C MET A 123 4.00 -2.92 -3.77
N PRO A 124 3.01 -1.98 -3.71
CA PRO A 124 3.22 -0.64 -3.09
C PRO A 124 3.41 -0.67 -1.56
N ILE A 125 3.84 -1.81 -1.06
CA ILE A 125 3.95 -2.27 0.30
C ILE A 125 5.38 -2.74 0.46
N LEU A 126 6.16 -2.01 1.24
CA LEU A 126 7.48 -2.39 1.64
C LEU A 126 7.42 -3.07 3.00
N TRP A 127 7.88 -4.32 3.06
CA TRP A 127 8.04 -5.06 4.30
C TRP A 127 9.43 -4.83 4.87
N LEU A 128 9.49 -4.29 6.10
CA LEU A 128 10.75 -4.17 6.82
C LEU A 128 10.80 -5.16 7.96
N ARG A 129 11.99 -5.74 8.13
CA ARG A 129 12.29 -6.61 9.26
C ARG A 129 13.24 -5.89 10.21
N TYR A 130 12.77 -5.69 11.43
CA TYR A 130 13.62 -5.30 12.54
C TYR A 130 14.24 -6.56 13.13
N THR A 131 15.55 -6.54 13.40
CA THR A 131 16.32 -7.72 13.82
C THR A 131 16.17 -8.07 15.30
N HIS A 132 15.48 -7.25 16.09
CA HIS A 132 15.23 -7.51 17.51
C HIS A 132 14.00 -8.40 17.75
N PRO A 133 13.95 -9.12 18.90
CA PRO A 133 12.75 -9.84 19.34
C PRO A 133 11.56 -8.88 19.40
N GLU A 134 10.35 -9.46 19.34
CA GLU A 134 9.07 -8.75 19.24
C GLU A 134 9.07 -7.40 19.97
N LEU A 135 8.74 -6.36 19.22
CA LEU A 135 8.87 -4.99 19.68
C LEU A 135 7.92 -4.77 20.87
N PRO A 136 8.41 -4.40 22.07
CA PRO A 136 7.57 -4.23 23.25
C PRO A 136 6.46 -3.21 22.96
N PHE A 137 5.25 -3.48 23.45
CA PHE A 137 4.09 -2.61 23.20
C PHE A 137 4.35 -1.16 23.61
N GLU A 138 5.10 -0.96 24.70
CA GLU A 138 5.44 0.35 25.25
C GLU A 138 6.35 1.18 24.31
N LYS A 139 7.01 0.53 23.34
CA LYS A 139 7.86 1.19 22.35
C LYS A 139 7.15 1.45 21.02
N VAL A 140 5.94 0.93 20.82
CA VAL A 140 5.20 1.08 19.56
C VAL A 140 4.92 2.55 19.27
N ASP A 141 4.44 3.31 20.25
CA ASP A 141 4.13 4.74 20.09
C ASP A 141 5.36 5.61 19.79
N GLN A 142 6.57 5.14 20.16
CA GLN A 142 7.83 5.82 19.83
C GLN A 142 8.24 5.62 18.37
N LEU A 143 7.76 4.54 17.74
CA LEU A 143 8.11 4.16 16.37
C LEU A 143 7.01 4.52 15.37
N ILE A 144 5.75 4.45 15.80
CA ILE A 144 4.58 4.73 14.98
C ILE A 144 3.79 5.81 15.71
N SER A 145 3.91 7.04 15.22
CA SER A 145 3.13 8.17 15.70
C SER A 145 2.60 8.92 14.49
N ALA A 146 1.31 9.25 14.52
CA ALA A 146 0.68 10.16 13.58
C ALA A 146 0.27 11.41 14.38
N GLN A 147 1.19 12.36 14.50
CA GLN A 147 0.89 13.66 15.08
C GLN A 147 0.55 14.65 13.97
N MET A 148 -0.57 15.34 14.13
CA MET A 148 -0.88 16.50 13.29
C MET A 148 0.13 17.60 13.64
N PRO A 149 0.88 18.16 12.67
CA PRO A 149 1.78 19.27 12.92
C PRO A 149 1.01 20.46 13.50
N ASP A 150 1.60 21.21 14.42
CA ASP A 150 0.93 22.40 14.97
C ASP A 150 0.94 23.51 13.90
N PRO A 151 -0.23 24.08 13.55
CA PRO A 151 -0.34 25.12 12.52
C PRO A 151 0.44 26.39 12.83
N ASN A 152 0.82 26.63 14.08
CA ASN A 152 1.62 27.79 14.49
C ASN A 152 3.12 27.52 14.40
N THR A 153 3.57 26.28 14.64
CA THR A 153 5.00 25.94 14.63
C THR A 153 5.47 25.49 13.24
N ASP A 154 4.65 24.73 12.52
CA ASP A 154 4.95 24.22 11.18
C ASP A 154 3.69 24.31 10.29
N PRO A 155 3.33 25.54 9.84
CA PRO A 155 2.14 25.76 9.03
C PRO A 155 2.19 25.06 7.68
N GLU A 156 3.38 24.88 7.10
CA GLU A 156 3.55 24.25 5.79
C GLU A 156 3.29 22.75 5.88
N LEU A 157 3.92 22.05 6.83
CA LEU A 157 3.67 20.63 7.03
C LEU A 157 2.22 20.36 7.46
N HIS A 158 1.67 21.24 8.32
CA HIS A 158 0.25 21.18 8.70
C HIS A 158 -0.66 21.28 7.47
N HIS A 159 -0.38 22.22 6.57
CA HIS A 159 -1.15 22.39 5.34
C HIS A 159 -1.06 21.16 4.42
N ILE A 160 0.14 20.62 4.23
CA ILE A 160 0.38 19.42 3.41
C ILE A 160 -0.37 18.21 3.97
N ILE A 161 -0.22 17.93 5.27
CA ILE A 161 -0.86 16.78 5.91
C ILE A 161 -2.39 16.93 5.90
N THR A 162 -2.91 18.11 6.24
CA THR A 162 -4.36 18.35 6.22
C THR A 162 -4.94 18.22 4.81
N ARG A 163 -4.21 18.66 3.79
CA ARG A 163 -4.66 18.63 2.40
C ARG A 163 -4.64 17.23 1.78
N PHE A 164 -3.64 16.42 2.11
CA PHE A 164 -3.36 15.17 1.39
C PHE A 164 -3.56 13.90 2.22
N ASN A 165 -3.47 13.97 3.55
CA ASN A 165 -3.59 12.82 4.45
C ASN A 165 -4.83 12.88 5.35
N CYS A 166 -5.62 13.95 5.27
CA CYS A 166 -6.89 14.07 5.97
C CYS A 166 -8.04 14.23 4.98
N HIS A 167 -9.18 13.66 5.33
CA HIS A 167 -10.39 13.87 4.56
C HIS A 167 -10.88 15.32 4.73
N PRO A 168 -11.50 15.93 3.69
CA PRO A 168 -12.15 17.22 3.83
C PRO A 168 -13.17 17.20 4.97
N THR A 169 -13.36 18.28 5.71
CA THR A 169 -14.37 18.33 6.80
C THR A 169 -15.79 18.00 6.34
N MET A 170 -16.09 18.16 5.04
CA MET A 170 -17.38 17.81 4.43
C MET A 170 -17.47 16.37 3.90
N HIS A 171 -16.45 15.52 4.09
CA HIS A 171 -16.43 14.18 3.51
C HIS A 171 -17.56 13.27 4.01
N LEU A 172 -18.16 13.53 5.17
CA LEU A 172 -19.31 12.75 5.67
C LEU A 172 -20.65 13.21 5.07
N SER A 173 -20.72 14.43 4.52
CA SER A 173 -21.94 14.98 3.91
C SER A 173 -21.99 14.80 2.38
N ILE A 174 -20.93 14.25 1.78
CA ILE A 174 -20.82 14.03 0.34
C ILE A 174 -21.30 12.62 -0.01
N SER A 175 -22.27 12.51 -0.91
CA SER A 175 -22.97 11.27 -1.26
C SER A 175 -22.12 10.16 -1.88
N TYR A 176 -20.94 10.47 -2.41
CA TYR A 176 -20.01 9.49 -2.99
C TYR A 176 -18.83 9.13 -2.07
N SER A 177 -18.79 9.69 -0.86
CA SER A 177 -17.73 9.40 0.09
C SER A 177 -17.99 8.06 0.76
N ARG A 178 -17.06 7.11 0.60
CA ARG A 178 -17.10 5.79 1.26
C ARG A 178 -16.70 5.83 2.73
N CYS A 179 -16.74 7.00 3.36
CA CYS A 179 -16.33 7.13 4.75
C CYS A 179 -17.48 6.72 5.68
N ASN A 180 -17.12 6.09 6.79
CA ASN A 180 -18.07 5.53 7.72
C ASN A 180 -18.79 6.66 8.50
N CYS A 181 -20.09 6.85 8.22
CA CYS A 181 -20.95 7.74 8.99
C CYS A 181 -21.81 6.89 9.93
N ASN A 182 -21.63 7.05 11.25
CA ASN A 182 -22.41 6.35 12.28
C ASN A 182 -22.37 4.80 12.20
N GLY A 183 -21.25 4.22 11.78
CA GLY A 183 -21.10 2.76 11.68
C GLY A 183 -21.60 2.18 10.35
N SER A 184 -22.12 3.01 9.44
CA SER A 184 -22.55 2.61 8.09
C SER A 184 -21.75 3.34 7.02
N TYR A 185 -21.32 2.61 6.00
CA TYR A 185 -20.75 3.21 4.79
C TYR A 185 -21.89 3.84 3.97
N VAL A 186 -21.71 5.10 3.54
CA VAL A 186 -22.63 5.80 2.65
C VAL A 186 -22.42 5.34 1.21
#